data_AF-A0A392SG17-F1
#
_entry.id   AF-A0A392SG17-F1
#
_cell.length_a   1.000
_cell.length_b   1.000
_cell.length_c   1.000
_cell.angle_alpha   90.00
_cell.angle_beta   90.00
_cell.angle_gamma   90.00
#
_symmetry.space_group_name_H-M   'P 1'
#
loop_
_entity.id
_entity.type
_entity.pdbx_description
1 polymer ?
#
loop_
_entity_poly.entity_id
_entity_poly.type
_entity_poly.pdbx_seq_one_letter_code
_entity_poly.pdbx_strand_id
1 'polypeptide(L)'
;SISSFCTNIPTHDSAAYQNSANIPHSDPRPTKRTRVEKDVSKTRKDMAKLFEAININNTLMNYMVQEHQLFRTWLIEEFCPAMRVTPPPTNPAPPVPEYPKFDE
;
A
#
# COMPACT_ATOMS: atom_id res chain seq x y z
N SER A 1 22.83 13.20 24.71
CA SER A 1 22.61 14.64 24.98
C SER A 1 21.54 15.17 24.04
N ILE A 2 20.39 15.56 24.59
CA ILE A 2 19.18 16.00 23.86
C ILE A 2 18.96 17.53 23.96
N SER A 3 19.95 18.29 24.44
CA SER A 3 19.83 19.72 24.66
C SER A 3 20.19 20.54 23.41
N SER A 4 19.36 20.51 22.38
CA SER A 4 19.38 21.57 21.37
C SER A 4 18.01 21.75 20.72
N PHE A 5 17.04 22.08 21.57
CA PHE A 5 15.86 22.83 21.16
C PHE A 5 15.92 24.15 21.91
N CYS A 6 16.67 25.10 21.37
CA CYS A 6 16.68 26.46 21.87
C CYS A 6 15.38 27.15 21.44
N THR A 7 14.37 27.08 22.30
CA THR A 7 13.25 28.01 22.31
C THR A 7 13.81 29.37 22.73
N ASN A 8 13.89 30.32 21.82
CA ASN A 8 14.27 31.70 22.13
C ASN A 8 13.16 32.31 22.99
N ILE A 9 13.30 32.23 24.32
CA ILE A 9 12.54 33.04 25.27
C ILE A 9 13.18 34.44 25.24
N PRO A 10 12.44 35.51 24.87
CA PRO A 10 12.96 36.86 25.03
C PRO A 10 13.00 37.16 26.52
N THR A 11 14.20 37.28 27.09
CA THR A 11 14.41 37.90 28.39
C THR A 11 13.89 39.33 28.31
N HIS A 12 12.76 39.56 28.98
CA HIS A 12 12.15 40.86 29.14
C HIS A 12 13.02 41.69 30.07
N ASP A 13 13.84 42.57 29.50
CA ASP A 13 14.31 43.77 30.17
C ASP A 13 14.42 44.91 29.17
N SER A 14 13.91 46.06 29.62
CA SER A 14 13.92 47.38 28.97
C SER A 14 12.63 47.78 28.24
N ALA A 15 11.85 48.55 29.00
CA ALA A 15 10.75 49.40 28.60
C ALA A 15 10.92 50.07 27.22
N ALA A 16 10.01 49.78 26.29
CA ALA A 16 9.47 50.74 25.34
C ALA A 16 8.31 50.09 24.57
N TYR A 17 7.09 50.24 25.06
CA TYR A 17 5.93 50.16 24.20
C TYR A 17 6.05 51.27 23.15
N GLN A 18 6.30 50.93 21.89
CA GLN A 18 5.76 51.57 20.69
C GLN A 18 6.46 51.03 19.44
N ASN A 19 5.85 50.05 18.79
CA ASN A 19 5.64 50.03 17.33
C ASN A 19 4.89 48.77 16.92
N SER A 20 3.57 48.86 17.03
CA SER A 20 2.64 47.98 16.33
C SER A 20 2.64 48.34 14.84
N ALA A 21 3.63 47.86 14.09
CA ALA A 21 3.56 47.77 12.63
C ALA A 21 4.72 46.89 12.15
N ASN A 22 4.43 45.89 11.32
CA ASN A 22 5.35 44.94 10.67
C ASN A 22 5.60 43.60 11.39
N ILE A 23 4.55 42.95 11.88
CA ILE A 23 4.50 41.49 11.70
C ILE A 23 4.15 41.29 10.21
N PRO A 24 5.02 40.68 9.38
CA PRO A 24 4.62 40.36 8.02
C PRO A 24 3.38 39.48 8.09
N HIS A 25 2.28 39.96 7.52
CA HIS A 25 1.07 39.17 7.34
C HIS A 25 1.49 37.86 6.67
N SER A 26 1.30 36.73 7.35
CA SER A 26 1.55 35.42 6.77
C SER A 26 0.77 35.34 5.46
N ASP A 27 1.46 35.41 4.33
CA ASP A 27 0.88 35.32 3.00
C ASP A 27 0.24 33.92 2.91
N PRO A 28 -1.07 33.78 2.63
CA PRO A 28 -1.72 32.47 2.51
C PRO A 28 -1.29 31.70 1.24
N ARG A 29 -0.23 32.15 0.57
CA ARG A 29 0.30 31.54 -0.64
C ARG A 29 0.71 30.09 -0.36
N PRO A 30 0.21 29.11 -1.14
CA PRO A 30 0.60 27.72 -0.96
C PRO A 30 2.12 27.60 -1.06
N THR A 31 2.78 27.25 0.04
CA THR A 31 4.20 26.92 0.05
C THR A 31 4.39 25.79 -0.95
N LYS A 32 5.28 25.99 -1.93
CA LYS A 32 5.60 24.97 -2.92
C LYS A 32 5.98 23.69 -2.16
N ARG A 33 5.28 22.59 -2.42
CA ARG A 33 5.54 21.31 -1.75
C ARG A 33 7.01 20.98 -1.77
N THR A 34 7.53 20.54 -0.62
CA THR A 34 8.92 20.12 -0.52
C THR A 34 9.17 18.91 -1.42
N ARG A 35 10.43 18.66 -1.77
CA ARG A 35 10.80 17.49 -2.56
C ARG A 35 10.34 16.19 -1.88
N VAL A 36 10.53 16.10 -0.56
CA VAL A 36 10.10 14.96 0.26
C VAL A 36 8.59 14.74 0.18
N GLU A 37 7.78 15.80 0.31
CA GLU A 37 6.31 15.69 0.20
C GLU A 37 5.86 15.19 -1.18
N LYS A 38 6.54 15.62 -2.24
CA LYS A 38 6.28 15.13 -3.61
C LYS A 38 6.65 13.66 -3.75
N ASP A 39 7.80 13.26 -3.23
CA ASP A 39 8.29 11.88 -3.30
C ASP A 39 7.37 10.94 -2.51
N VAL A 40 6.97 11.31 -1.28
CA VAL A 40 5.99 10.55 -0.48
C VAL A 40 4.64 10.44 -1.21
N SER A 41 4.15 11.53 -1.80
CA SER A 41 2.90 11.52 -2.56
C SER A 41 2.97 10.60 -3.78
N LYS A 42 4.13 10.59 -4.46
CA LYS A 42 4.38 9.70 -5.60
C LYS A 42 4.41 8.24 -5.16
N THR A 43 5.19 7.90 -4.14
CA THR A 43 5.27 6.54 -3.59
C THR A 43 3.90 6.03 -3.18
N ARG A 44 3.07 6.86 -2.50
CA ARG A 44 1.69 6.49 -2.15
C ARG A 44 0.85 6.16 -3.38
N LYS A 45 0.94 6.99 -4.44
CA LYS A 45 0.20 6.77 -5.68
C LYS A 45 0.67 5.49 -6.39
N ASP A 46 1.97 5.25 -6.42
CA ASP A 46 2.55 4.08 -7.07
C ASP A 46 2.21 2.78 -6.30
N MET A 47 2.19 2.81 -4.96
CA MET A 47 1.69 1.70 -4.16
C MET A 47 0.20 1.40 -4.42
N ALA A 48 -0.64 2.43 -4.52
CA ALA A 48 -2.06 2.23 -4.82
C ALA A 48 -2.26 1.51 -6.18
N LYS A 49 -1.50 1.90 -7.20
CA LYS A 49 -1.51 1.21 -8.50
C LYS A 49 -0.99 -0.22 -8.42
N LEU A 50 0.03 -0.47 -7.60
CA LEU A 50 0.55 -1.83 -7.39
C LEU A 50 -0.53 -2.74 -6.79
N PHE A 51 -1.25 -2.26 -5.77
CA PHE A 51 -2.36 -3.03 -5.18
C PHE A 51 -3.49 -3.28 -6.18
N GLU A 52 -3.82 -2.30 -7.02
CA GLU A 52 -4.81 -2.48 -8.09
C GLU A 52 -4.38 -3.56 -9.10
N ALA A 53 -3.12 -3.52 -9.55
CA ALA A 53 -2.56 -4.53 -10.44
C ALA A 53 -2.54 -5.93 -9.80
N ILE A 54 -2.19 -6.03 -8.52
CA ILE A 54 -2.25 -7.29 -7.76
C ILE A 54 -3.69 -7.80 -7.70
N ASN A 55 -4.67 -6.93 -7.45
CA ASN A 55 -6.07 -7.33 -7.39
C ASN A 55 -6.55 -7.88 -8.74
N ILE A 56 -6.23 -7.20 -9.85
CA ILE A 56 -6.54 -7.67 -11.21
C ILE A 56 -5.93 -9.06 -11.46
N ASN A 57 -4.65 -9.23 -11.12
CA ASN A 57 -3.96 -10.51 -11.27
C ASN A 57 -4.60 -11.62 -10.43
N ASN A 58 -4.94 -11.33 -9.16
CA ASN A 58 -5.60 -12.29 -8.28
C ASN A 58 -6.98 -12.70 -8.82
N THR A 59 -7.75 -11.75 -9.35
CA THR A 59 -9.04 -12.05 -9.99
C THR A 59 -8.85 -12.97 -11.19
N LEU A 60 -7.90 -12.67 -12.08
CA LEU A 60 -7.63 -13.51 -13.25
C LEU A 60 -7.15 -14.91 -12.84
N MET A 61 -6.26 -15.01 -11.87
CA MET A 61 -5.78 -16.30 -11.36
C MET A 61 -6.91 -17.13 -10.75
N ASN A 62 -7.80 -16.50 -9.96
CA ASN A 62 -8.97 -17.17 -9.40
C ASN A 62 -9.90 -17.69 -10.50
N TYR A 63 -10.15 -16.89 -11.54
CA TYR A 63 -10.95 -17.31 -12.68
C TYR A 63 -10.33 -18.53 -13.39
N MET A 64 -9.02 -18.49 -13.67
CA MET A 64 -8.31 -19.62 -14.30
C MET A 64 -8.35 -20.89 -13.44
N VAL A 65 -8.24 -20.76 -12.12
CA VAL A 65 -8.38 -21.89 -11.20
C VAL A 65 -9.79 -22.46 -11.26
N GLN A 66 -10.83 -21.62 -11.27
CA GLN A 66 -12.22 -22.07 -11.36
C GLN A 66 -12.52 -22.77 -12.68
N GLU A 67 -12.12 -22.19 -13.81
CA GLU A 67 -12.25 -22.81 -15.14
C GLU A 67 -11.53 -24.16 -15.20
N HIS A 68 -10.33 -24.25 -14.62
CA HIS A 68 -9.59 -25.50 -14.56
C HIS A 68 -10.30 -26.56 -13.71
N GLN A 69 -10.86 -26.18 -12.56
CA GLN A 69 -11.64 -27.09 -11.72
C GLN A 69 -12.91 -27.56 -12.43
N LEU A 70 -13.64 -26.65 -13.09
CA LEU A 70 -14.84 -26.97 -13.85
C LEU A 70 -14.53 -27.99 -14.95
N PHE A 71 -13.50 -27.73 -15.75
CA PHE A 71 -13.08 -28.63 -16.82
C PHE A 71 -12.60 -29.98 -16.28
N ARG A 72 -11.84 -29.97 -15.18
CA ARG A 72 -11.36 -31.18 -14.52
C ARG A 72 -12.52 -32.03 -13.98
N THR A 73 -13.54 -31.40 -13.40
CA THR A 73 -14.75 -32.08 -12.93
C THR A 73 -15.49 -32.72 -14.09
N TRP A 74 -15.74 -31.97 -15.17
CA TRP A 74 -16.36 -32.52 -16.37
C TRP A 74 -15.59 -33.71 -16.97
N LEU A 75 -14.25 -33.64 -16.99
CA LEU A 75 -13.44 -34.77 -17.44
C LEU A 75 -13.64 -36.02 -16.59
N ILE A 76 -13.68 -35.88 -15.25
CA ILE A 76 -13.88 -37.01 -14.34
C ILE A 76 -15.30 -37.58 -14.47
N GLU A 77 -16.30 -36.72 -14.47
CA GLU A 77 -17.71 -37.10 -14.32
C GLU A 77 -18.32 -37.58 -15.63
N GLU A 78 -17.91 -37.00 -16.76
CA GLU A 78 -18.51 -37.28 -18.07
C GLU A 78 -17.56 -38.04 -18.99
N PHE A 79 -16.35 -37.51 -19.21
CA PHE A 79 -15.43 -38.06 -20.21
C PHE A 79 -14.83 -39.41 -19.79
N CYS A 80 -14.30 -39.51 -18.57
CA CYS A 80 -13.64 -40.73 -18.10
C CYS A 80 -14.57 -41.96 -18.11
N PRO A 81 -15.82 -41.90 -17.64
CA PRO A 81 -16.78 -43.00 -17.75
C PRO A 81 -17.10 -43.37 -19.19
N ALA A 82 -17.34 -42.37 -20.06
CA ALA A 82 -17.66 -42.60 -21.47
C ALA A 82 -16.52 -43.32 -22.22
N MET A 83 -15.28 -42.94 -21.92
CA MET A 83 -14.08 -43.51 -22.54
C MET A 83 -13.51 -44.72 -21.81
N ARG A 84 -14.09 -45.11 -20.66
CA ARG A 84 -13.62 -46.19 -19.78
C ARG A 84 -12.15 -46.04 -19.37
N VAL A 85 -11.73 -44.81 -19.11
CA VAL A 85 -10.38 -44.50 -18.63
C VAL A 85 -10.41 -44.14 -17.14
N THR A 86 -9.35 -44.50 -16.43
CA THR A 86 -9.24 -44.19 -14.99
C THR A 86 -9.11 -42.67 -14.81
N PRO A 87 -9.92 -42.04 -13.94
CA PRO A 87 -9.79 -40.62 -13.63
C PRO A 87 -8.41 -40.28 -13.04
N PRO A 88 -7.87 -39.09 -13.28
CA PRO A 88 -6.61 -38.68 -12.68
C PRO A 88 -6.77 -38.46 -11.16
N PRO A 89 -5.68 -38.61 -10.37
CA PRO A 89 -5.72 -38.45 -8.92
C PRO A 89 -6.03 -37.00 -8.50
N THR A 90 -6.55 -36.82 -7.28
CA THR A 90 -6.82 -35.50 -6.70
C THR A 90 -5.54 -34.67 -6.62
N ASN A 91 -5.59 -33.42 -7.08
CA ASN A 91 -4.48 -32.49 -6.96
C ASN A 91 -4.46 -31.90 -5.53
N PRO A 92 -3.40 -32.09 -4.74
CA PRO A 92 -3.31 -31.50 -3.41
C PRO A 92 -3.22 -29.97 -3.47
N ALA A 93 -3.73 -29.30 -2.44
CA ALA A 93 -3.55 -27.85 -2.31
C ALA A 93 -2.05 -27.50 -2.15
N PRO A 94 -1.57 -26.41 -2.75
CA PRO A 94 -0.20 -25.96 -2.53
C PRO A 94 0.00 -25.56 -1.05
N PRO A 95 1.22 -25.70 -0.52
CA PRO A 95 1.53 -25.26 0.84
C PRO A 95 1.33 -23.74 0.97
N VAL A 96 0.73 -23.30 2.08
CA VAL A 96 0.52 -21.87 2.37
C VAL A 96 1.85 -21.27 2.83
N PRO A 97 2.39 -20.22 2.16
CA PRO A 97 3.60 -19.54 2.61
C PRO A 97 3.38 -18.87 3.96
N GLU A 98 4.38 -18.91 4.85
CA GLU A 98 4.36 -18.12 6.08
C GLU A 98 4.44 -16.62 5.76
N TYR A 99 3.63 -15.82 6.45
CA TYR A 99 3.70 -14.37 6.33
C TYR A 99 5.04 -13.86 6.89
N PRO A 100 5.65 -12.83 6.25
CA PRO A 100 6.80 -12.15 6.83
C PRO A 100 6.46 -11.64 8.23
N LYS A 101 7.26 -12.00 9.22
CA LYS A 101 7.20 -11.39 10.55
C LYS A 101 7.85 -10.01 10.43
N PHE A 102 7.14 -8.97 10.85
CA PHE A 102 7.74 -7.66 11.04
C PHE A 102 8.41 -7.63 12.41
N ASP A 103 9.65 -7.15 12.49
CA ASP A 103 10.31 -6.90 13.78
C ASP A 103 9.51 -5.83 14.54
N GLU A 104 9.22 -6.09 15.82
CA GLU A 104 8.46 -5.22 16.73
C GLU A 104 9.31 -4.07 17.29
#